data_AF-A0A6N3HWR6-F1
#
_entry.id   AF-A0A6N3HWR6-F1
#
_cell.length_a   1.000
_cell.length_b   1.000
_cell.length_c   1.000
_cell.angle_alpha   90.00
_cell.angle_beta   90.00
_cell.angle_gamma   90.00
#
_symmetry.space_group_name_H-M   'P 1'
#
loop_
_entity.id
_entity.type
_entity.pdbx_description
1 polymer ?
#
loop_
_entity_poly.entity_id
_entity_poly.type
_entity_poly.pdbx_seq_one_letter_code
_entity_poly.pdbx_strand_id
1 'polypeptide(L)'
;MRTPKRKNSLIGAREGLPFEISLESTSRIARYERRQDKEKLRQFNSEVKEWMGYIIQDLKGNIALLVQKDEFLSDSLEPRIYKSKGETERVGFSFAREGIYIHRGAGRGQGGFRGGSKWTDKYGKLKKTNPDSFYLMGTGNRHPIRWFDPIIEKNLPKLADIVADYAADMQIDASRIFIDKD
;
A
#
# COMPACT_ATOMS: atom_id res chain seq x y z
N MET A 1 12.62 -20.96 22.13
CA MET A 1 11.86 -21.19 20.87
C MET A 1 11.17 -19.90 20.46
N ARG A 2 11.60 -19.26 19.37
CA ARG A 2 10.93 -18.08 18.80
C ARG A 2 9.69 -18.54 18.05
N THR A 3 8.51 -18.15 18.50
CA THR A 3 7.25 -18.36 17.80
C THR A 3 7.36 -17.77 16.39
N PRO A 4 6.99 -18.49 15.32
CA PRO A 4 7.03 -17.91 13.98
C PRO A 4 6.10 -16.70 13.94
N LYS A 5 6.64 -15.53 13.55
CA LYS A 5 5.86 -14.33 13.26
C LYS A 5 4.82 -14.73 12.20
N ARG A 6 3.54 -14.87 12.60
CA ARG A 6 2.45 -15.03 11.63
C ARG A 6 2.54 -13.83 10.70
N LYS A 7 2.87 -14.09 9.43
CA LYS A 7 2.66 -13.13 8.36
C LYS A 7 1.16 -12.88 8.31
N ASN A 8 0.68 -11.88 9.06
CA ASN A 8 -0.61 -11.26 8.83
C ASN A 8 -0.49 -10.43 7.54
N SER A 9 -0.15 -11.10 6.43
CA SER A 9 -0.23 -10.56 5.09
C SER A 9 -1.70 -10.34 4.80
N LEU A 10 -2.00 -9.15 4.28
CA LEU A 10 -3.29 -8.62 3.84
C LEU A 10 -4.29 -9.70 3.39
N ILE A 11 -5.03 -10.29 4.34
CA ILE A 11 -6.29 -10.98 4.07
C ILE A 11 -7.37 -10.17 4.77
N GLY A 12 -7.88 -9.19 4.03
CA GLY A 12 -9.14 -8.53 4.33
C GLY A 12 -9.08 -7.00 4.43
N ALA A 13 -8.30 -6.38 3.56
CA ALA A 13 -8.71 -5.11 2.97
C ALA A 13 -8.59 -5.30 1.45
N ARG A 14 -9.74 -5.27 0.77
CA ARG A 14 -9.99 -5.68 -0.63
C ARG A 14 -10.01 -7.19 -0.87
N GLU A 15 -11.20 -7.69 -1.22
CA GLU A 15 -11.31 -8.89 -2.04
C GLU A 15 -10.54 -8.64 -3.35
N GLY A 16 -9.50 -9.43 -3.60
CA GLY A 16 -9.06 -9.76 -4.96
C GLY A 16 -8.15 -8.79 -5.74
N LEU A 17 -7.80 -7.60 -5.25
CA LEU A 17 -6.89 -6.70 -5.99
C LEU A 17 -5.82 -6.09 -5.08
N PRO A 18 -4.55 -6.10 -5.49
CA PRO A 18 -3.48 -5.70 -4.60
C PRO A 18 -3.42 -4.19 -4.37
N PHE A 19 -2.86 -3.82 -3.22
CA PHE A 19 -2.59 -2.45 -2.81
C PHE A 19 -1.34 -1.93 -3.53
N GLU A 20 -1.51 -1.60 -4.81
CA GLU A 20 -0.44 -1.40 -5.79
C GLU A 20 -0.77 -0.26 -6.77
N ILE A 21 0.28 0.30 -7.35
CA ILE A 21 0.29 1.17 -8.52
C ILE A 21 0.71 0.31 -9.73
N SER A 22 -0.06 0.34 -10.80
CA SER A 22 0.31 -0.29 -12.07
C SER A 22 1.07 0.69 -12.96
N LEU A 23 2.13 0.20 -13.60
CA LEU A 23 2.90 0.87 -14.65
C LEU A 23 2.58 0.13 -15.95
N GLU A 24 1.58 0.61 -16.68
CA GLU A 24 0.98 -0.11 -17.81
C GLU A 24 1.44 0.46 -19.14
N SER A 25 1.54 -0.38 -20.17
CA SER A 25 1.65 0.07 -21.56
C SER A 25 0.75 -0.81 -22.42
N THR A 26 -0.05 -0.17 -23.26
CA THR A 26 -1.07 -0.80 -24.08
C THR A 26 -0.45 -1.59 -25.25
N SER A 27 0.67 -1.13 -25.78
CA SER A 27 1.35 -1.76 -26.93
C SER A 27 2.33 -2.85 -26.53
N ARG A 28 2.06 -4.11 -26.90
CA ARG A 28 2.98 -5.24 -26.69
C ARG A 28 4.33 -5.06 -27.40
N ILE A 29 4.32 -4.43 -28.57
CA ILE A 29 5.50 -4.19 -29.40
C ILE A 29 6.40 -3.17 -28.69
N ALA A 30 5.81 -2.05 -28.23
CA ALA A 30 6.55 -1.04 -27.49
C ALA A 30 7.24 -1.61 -26.23
N ARG A 31 6.56 -2.52 -25.49
CA ARG A 31 7.20 -3.21 -24.35
C ARG A 31 8.36 -4.08 -24.78
N TYR A 32 8.22 -4.79 -25.90
CA TYR A 32 9.29 -5.64 -26.38
C TYR A 32 10.51 -4.81 -26.79
N GLU A 33 10.30 -3.72 -27.54
CA GLU A 33 11.34 -2.83 -28.05
C GLU A 33 12.09 -2.14 -26.92
N ARG A 34 11.40 -1.50 -25.98
CA ARG A 34 12.08 -0.80 -24.86
C ARG A 34 12.79 -1.74 -23.89
N ARG A 35 12.37 -3.01 -23.80
CA ARG A 35 13.09 -4.04 -23.04
C ARG A 35 14.39 -4.49 -23.73
N GLN A 36 14.60 -4.17 -25.01
CA GLN A 36 15.87 -4.46 -25.68
C GLN A 36 16.98 -3.53 -25.20
N ASP A 37 16.65 -2.28 -24.88
CA ASP A 37 17.58 -1.36 -24.23
C ASP A 37 17.79 -1.76 -22.77
N LYS A 38 18.82 -2.59 -22.55
CA LYS A 38 19.14 -3.14 -21.24
C LYS A 38 19.66 -2.09 -20.26
N GLU A 39 20.25 -1.01 -20.76
CA GLU A 39 20.78 0.06 -19.92
C GLU A 39 19.63 0.90 -19.37
N LYS A 40 18.74 1.40 -20.23
CA LYS A 40 17.53 2.12 -19.80
C LYS A 40 16.64 1.28 -18.90
N LEU A 41 16.46 -0.01 -19.22
CA LEU A 41 15.70 -0.93 -18.37
C LEU A 41 16.30 -1.09 -16.96
N ARG A 42 17.63 -1.13 -16.85
CA ARG A 42 18.32 -1.21 -15.56
C ARG A 42 18.19 0.10 -14.78
N GLN A 43 18.37 1.22 -15.46
CA GLN A 43 18.22 2.56 -14.89
C GLN A 43 16.80 2.76 -14.34
N PHE A 44 15.77 2.55 -15.16
CA PHE A 44 14.36 2.64 -14.75
C PHE A 44 14.06 1.79 -13.51
N ASN A 45 14.50 0.53 -13.50
CA ASN A 45 14.31 -0.36 -12.36
C ASN A 45 15.04 0.12 -11.09
N SER A 46 16.19 0.80 -11.23
CA SER A 46 16.92 1.38 -10.10
C SER A 46 16.18 2.61 -9.57
N GLU A 47 15.78 3.52 -10.45
CA GLU A 47 15.06 4.75 -10.10
C GLU A 47 13.72 4.44 -9.41
N VAL A 48 12.95 3.48 -9.91
CA VAL A 48 11.72 3.02 -9.25
C VAL A 48 12.03 2.45 -7.86
N LYS A 49 13.10 1.65 -7.73
CA LYS A 49 13.49 1.07 -6.43
C LYS A 49 13.93 2.15 -5.43
N GLU A 50 14.66 3.16 -5.89
CA GLU A 50 15.08 4.31 -5.09
C GLU A 50 13.88 5.15 -4.66
N TRP A 51 12.97 5.45 -5.59
CA TRP A 51 11.68 6.12 -5.29
C TRP A 51 10.92 5.40 -4.18
N MET A 52 10.81 4.07 -4.26
CA MET A 52 10.18 3.29 -3.19
C MET A 52 10.95 3.37 -1.87
N GLY A 53 12.27 3.36 -1.91
CA GLY A 53 13.13 3.52 -0.74
C GLY A 53 12.88 4.85 -0.02
N TYR A 54 12.76 5.95 -0.77
CA TYR A 54 12.42 7.27 -0.23
C TYR A 54 11.04 7.29 0.41
N ILE A 55 10.03 6.72 -0.24
CA ILE A 55 8.68 6.66 0.32
C ILE A 55 8.64 5.87 1.62
N ILE A 56 9.38 4.76 1.73
CA ILE A 56 9.47 4.01 2.99
C ILE A 56 10.00 4.90 4.11
N GLN A 57 11.01 5.73 3.87
CA GLN A 57 11.55 6.65 4.88
C GLN A 57 10.53 7.73 5.25
N ASP A 58 9.88 8.34 4.26
CA ASP A 58 8.83 9.34 4.49
C ASP A 58 7.66 8.76 5.30
N LEU A 59 7.19 7.57 4.94
CA LEU A 59 6.13 6.87 5.67
C LEU A 59 6.54 6.56 7.10
N LYS A 60 7.76 6.08 7.33
CA LYS A 60 8.28 5.83 8.68
C LYS A 60 8.38 7.11 9.51
N GLY A 61 8.87 8.20 8.92
CA GLY A 61 8.91 9.51 9.57
C GLY A 61 7.52 10.02 9.92
N ASN A 62 6.56 9.87 9.00
CA ASN A 62 5.17 10.28 9.22
C ASN A 62 4.47 9.44 10.28
N ILE A 63 4.73 8.12 10.34
CA ILE A 63 4.25 7.23 11.41
C ILE A 63 4.82 7.70 12.76
N ALA A 64 6.14 7.92 12.84
CA ALA A 64 6.79 8.33 14.08
C ALA A 64 6.26 9.69 14.61
N LEU A 65 5.88 10.59 13.71
CA LEU A 65 5.31 11.90 14.06
C LEU A 65 3.86 11.79 14.55
N LEU A 66 3.04 10.99 13.86
CA LEU A 66 1.59 11.02 14.06
C LEU A 66 1.05 9.91 14.98
N VAL A 67 1.73 8.77 15.03
CA VAL A 67 1.26 7.57 15.74
C VAL A 67 1.96 7.47 17.10
N GLN A 68 1.24 7.86 18.16
CA GLN A 68 1.78 7.90 19.54
C GLN A 68 2.32 6.56 20.06
N LYS A 69 1.78 5.43 19.59
CA LYS A 69 2.19 4.07 19.96
C LYS A 69 2.37 3.23 18.71
N ASP A 70 3.55 3.36 18.12
CA ASP A 70 3.99 2.51 17.03
C ASP A 70 4.69 1.26 17.59
N GLU A 71 3.93 0.17 17.74
CA GLU A 71 4.47 -1.10 18.24
C GLU A 71 5.00 -2.01 17.11
N PHE A 72 4.44 -1.89 15.91
CA PHE A 72 4.73 -2.82 14.80
C PHE A 72 4.50 -2.25 13.40
N LEU A 73 3.86 -1.09 13.24
CA LEU A 73 3.44 -0.59 11.94
C LEU A 73 4.65 -0.18 11.10
N SER A 74 5.55 0.65 11.62
CA SER A 74 6.74 1.09 10.89
C SER A 74 7.68 -0.07 10.55
N ASP A 75 7.85 -1.01 11.49
CA ASP A 75 8.69 -2.20 11.32
C ASP A 75 8.14 -3.17 10.27
N SER A 76 6.82 -3.21 10.11
CA SER A 76 6.15 -4.08 9.13
C SER A 76 6.14 -3.54 7.70
N LEU A 77 6.56 -2.27 7.51
CA LEU A 77 6.47 -1.57 6.24
C LEU A 77 7.58 -2.05 5.28
N GLU A 78 7.17 -2.66 4.17
CA GLU A 78 8.06 -3.20 3.14
C GLU A 78 7.61 -2.77 1.73
N PRO A 79 8.54 -2.40 0.84
CA PRO A 79 8.23 -2.18 -0.57
C PRO A 79 7.98 -3.51 -1.29
N ARG A 80 7.04 -3.50 -2.23
CA ARG A 80 6.72 -4.62 -3.13
C ARG A 80 6.90 -4.18 -4.58
N ILE A 81 7.80 -4.87 -5.29
CA ILE A 81 8.06 -4.63 -6.72
C ILE A 81 7.70 -5.89 -7.49
N TYR A 82 6.89 -5.73 -8.54
CA TYR A 82 6.49 -6.82 -9.42
C TYR A 82 7.06 -6.57 -10.80
N LYS A 83 7.78 -7.57 -11.30
CA LYS A 83 8.46 -7.50 -12.59
C LYS A 83 7.90 -8.52 -13.57
N SER A 84 7.94 -8.15 -14.84
CA SER A 84 7.59 -9.01 -15.96
C SER A 84 8.68 -8.91 -17.01
N LYS A 85 9.30 -10.05 -17.34
CA LYS A 85 10.47 -10.12 -18.23
C LYS A 85 11.58 -9.10 -17.88
N GLY A 86 11.78 -8.85 -16.58
CA GLY A 86 12.81 -7.95 -16.05
C GLY A 86 12.40 -6.47 -15.92
N GLU A 87 11.27 -6.05 -16.47
CA GLU A 87 10.72 -4.69 -16.35
C GLU A 87 9.79 -4.59 -15.16
N THR A 88 9.87 -3.50 -14.39
CA THR A 88 8.92 -3.22 -13.32
C THR A 88 7.56 -2.83 -13.90
N GLU A 89 6.53 -3.62 -13.62
CA GLU A 89 5.15 -3.38 -14.11
C GLU A 89 4.22 -2.94 -12.98
N ARG A 90 4.52 -3.26 -11.71
CA ARG A 90 3.74 -2.79 -10.56
C ARG A 90 4.61 -2.53 -9.35
N VAL A 91 4.21 -1.58 -8.52
CA VAL A 91 4.83 -1.27 -7.24
C VAL A 91 3.77 -1.12 -6.15
N GLY A 92 4.09 -1.44 -4.91
CA GLY A 92 3.17 -1.28 -3.79
C GLY A 92 3.87 -1.39 -2.45
N PHE A 93 3.09 -1.38 -1.38
CA PHE A 93 3.62 -1.44 -0.02
C PHE A 93 2.85 -2.48 0.77
N SER A 94 3.57 -3.30 1.54
CA SER A 94 2.96 -4.17 2.54
C SER A 94 3.26 -3.65 3.93
N PHE A 95 2.27 -3.72 4.81
CA PHE A 95 2.36 -3.33 6.21
C PHE A 95 1.31 -4.08 7.03
N ALA A 96 1.44 -3.99 8.34
CA ALA A 96 0.51 -4.57 9.29
C ALA A 96 -0.89 -3.97 9.12
N ARG A 97 -1.90 -4.84 9.19
CA ARG A 97 -3.32 -4.45 9.00
C ARG A 97 -3.79 -3.31 9.89
N GLU A 98 -3.19 -3.16 11.07
CA GLU A 98 -3.48 -2.06 12.00
C GLU A 98 -3.24 -0.68 11.38
N GLY A 99 -2.33 -0.56 10.41
CA GLY A 99 -2.12 0.67 9.67
C GLY A 99 -3.38 1.16 8.96
N ILE A 100 -4.23 0.25 8.47
CA ILE A 100 -5.52 0.61 7.85
C ILE A 100 -6.49 1.17 8.90
N TYR A 101 -6.49 0.59 10.10
CA TYR A 101 -7.36 1.04 11.19
C TYR A 101 -6.93 2.41 11.71
N ILE A 102 -5.63 2.62 11.88
CA ILE A 102 -5.05 3.92 12.25
C ILE A 102 -5.39 4.96 11.17
N HIS A 103 -5.19 4.61 9.89
CA HIS A 103 -5.43 5.51 8.76
C HIS A 103 -6.88 5.98 8.67
N ARG A 104 -7.82 5.07 8.90
CA ARG A 104 -9.26 5.37 8.81
C ARG A 104 -9.90 5.78 10.15
N GLY A 105 -9.18 5.73 11.27
CA GLY A 105 -9.76 5.97 12.60
C GLY A 105 -10.70 4.86 13.07
N ALA A 106 -10.46 3.61 12.65
CA ALA A 106 -11.24 2.45 13.09
C ALA A 106 -10.73 1.89 14.42
N GLY A 107 -11.63 1.34 15.23
CA GLY A 107 -11.28 0.80 16.54
C GLY A 107 -12.40 -0.05 17.17
N ARG A 108 -12.17 -0.47 18.41
CA ARG A 108 -13.20 -1.19 19.18
C ARG A 108 -14.37 -0.24 19.44
N GLY A 109 -15.54 -0.58 18.90
CA GLY A 109 -16.74 0.26 18.99
C GLY A 109 -16.84 1.36 17.93
N GLN A 110 -15.84 1.50 17.05
CA GLN A 110 -15.78 2.51 15.98
C GLN A 110 -15.46 1.82 14.65
N GLY A 111 -16.45 1.12 14.11
CA GLY A 111 -16.36 0.33 12.89
C GLY A 111 -16.79 1.10 11.64
N GLY A 112 -16.38 0.57 10.47
CA GLY A 112 -16.73 1.14 9.17
C GLY A 112 -18.17 0.82 8.73
N PHE A 113 -18.39 0.74 7.42
CA PHE A 113 -19.70 0.48 6.82
C PHE A 113 -20.33 -0.86 7.24
N ARG A 114 -21.67 -0.95 7.10
CA ARG A 114 -22.43 -2.20 7.23
C ARG A 114 -21.80 -3.30 6.37
N GLY A 115 -21.59 -4.46 6.98
CA GLY A 115 -20.84 -5.57 6.38
C GLY A 115 -19.53 -5.84 7.11
N GLY A 116 -18.86 -4.78 7.60
CA GLY A 116 -17.70 -4.83 8.50
C GLY A 116 -16.52 -5.73 8.07
N SER A 117 -15.46 -5.72 8.85
CA SER A 117 -14.39 -6.73 8.73
C SER A 117 -14.79 -8.02 9.43
N LYS A 118 -14.42 -9.15 8.84
CA LYS A 118 -14.44 -10.49 9.44
C LYS A 118 -13.01 -10.95 9.67
N TRP A 119 -12.75 -11.60 10.79
CA TRP A 119 -11.43 -12.15 11.10
C TRP A 119 -11.56 -13.43 11.93
N THR A 120 -10.62 -14.34 11.74
CA THR A 120 -10.50 -15.53 12.58
C THR A 120 -9.62 -15.19 13.77
N ASP A 121 -10.11 -15.42 14.99
CA ASP A 121 -9.32 -15.20 16.18
C ASP A 121 -8.25 -16.29 16.39
N LYS A 122 -7.41 -16.12 17.42
CA LYS A 122 -6.34 -17.08 17.73
C LYS A 122 -6.84 -18.49 18.09
N TYR A 123 -8.13 -18.65 18.35
CA TYR A 123 -8.79 -19.91 18.67
C TYR A 123 -9.54 -20.50 17.48
N GLY A 124 -9.41 -19.93 16.28
CA GLY A 124 -10.07 -20.43 15.07
C GLY A 124 -11.52 -19.97 14.92
N LYS A 125 -12.04 -19.10 15.80
CA LYS A 125 -13.44 -18.64 15.74
C LYS A 125 -13.56 -17.42 14.83
N LEU A 126 -14.51 -17.49 13.89
CA LEU A 126 -14.86 -16.35 13.05
C LEU A 126 -15.53 -15.27 13.91
N LYS A 127 -14.92 -14.08 13.91
CA LYS A 127 -15.46 -12.85 14.48
C LYS A 127 -15.88 -11.92 13.35
N LYS A 128 -16.90 -11.11 13.65
CA LYS A 128 -17.38 -10.03 12.79
C LYS A 128 -17.41 -8.75 13.59
N THR A 129 -17.31 -7.63 12.88
CA THR A 129 -17.48 -6.29 13.44
C THR A 129 -18.82 -6.21 14.19
N ASN A 130 -18.83 -5.55 15.36
CA ASN A 130 -20.07 -5.34 16.12
C ASN A 130 -21.02 -4.48 15.29
N PRO A 131 -22.27 -4.90 15.00
CA PRO A 131 -23.19 -4.08 14.22
C PRO A 131 -23.44 -2.69 14.79
N ASP A 132 -23.43 -2.53 16.12
CA ASP A 132 -23.62 -1.22 16.76
C ASP A 132 -22.45 -0.25 16.53
N SER A 133 -21.30 -0.78 16.08
CA SER A 133 -20.14 0.05 15.77
C SER A 133 -20.13 0.57 14.33
N PHE A 134 -21.10 0.20 13.50
CA PHE A 134 -21.11 0.63 12.10
C PHE A 134 -21.26 2.14 11.96
N TYR A 135 -20.58 2.70 10.97
CA TYR A 135 -20.56 4.14 10.66
C TYR A 135 -19.95 5.03 11.75
N LEU A 136 -19.33 4.45 12.78
CA LEU A 136 -18.67 5.18 13.86
C LEU A 136 -17.14 5.32 13.65
N MET A 137 -16.61 4.79 12.54
CA MET A 137 -15.21 4.96 12.14
C MET A 137 -14.86 6.45 12.00
N GLY A 138 -13.76 6.88 12.63
CA GLY A 138 -13.33 8.28 12.64
C GLY A 138 -14.13 9.21 13.56
N THR A 139 -15.12 8.68 14.30
CA THR A 139 -15.93 9.45 15.26
C THR A 139 -15.51 9.19 16.70
N GLY A 140 -15.95 10.01 17.65
CA GLY A 140 -15.69 9.80 19.09
C GLY A 140 -14.19 9.83 19.44
N ASN A 141 -13.73 8.86 20.22
CA ASN A 141 -12.34 8.81 20.74
C ASN A 141 -11.28 8.32 19.74
N ARG A 142 -11.63 8.10 18.46
CA ARG A 142 -10.69 7.66 17.42
C ARG A 142 -10.81 8.58 16.22
N HIS A 143 -9.77 9.38 16.00
CA HIS A 143 -9.66 10.21 14.81
C HIS A 143 -8.76 9.53 13.76
N PRO A 144 -9.06 9.69 12.46
CA PRO A 144 -8.20 9.19 11.39
C PRO A 144 -6.82 9.83 11.45
N ILE A 145 -5.77 9.01 11.39
CA ILE A 145 -4.39 9.48 11.26
C ILE A 145 -3.93 9.15 9.86
N ARG A 146 -4.00 10.11 8.93
CA ARG A 146 -3.70 9.94 7.51
C ARG A 146 -2.19 9.77 7.27
N TRP A 147 -1.61 8.68 7.75
CA TRP A 147 -0.17 8.44 7.72
C TRP A 147 0.33 7.99 6.35
N PHE A 148 -0.53 7.37 5.52
CA PHE A 148 -0.15 6.75 4.26
C PHE A 148 -0.49 7.61 3.03
N ASP A 149 -1.78 7.81 2.74
CA ASP A 149 -2.25 8.46 1.50
C ASP A 149 -1.57 9.79 1.17
N PRO A 150 -1.42 10.76 2.10
CA PRO A 150 -0.78 12.04 1.79
C PRO A 150 0.68 11.91 1.36
N ILE A 151 1.39 10.90 1.87
CA ILE A 151 2.79 10.64 1.49
C ILE A 151 2.84 10.07 0.08
N ILE A 152 1.90 9.18 -0.29
CA ILE A 152 1.83 8.65 -1.65
C ILE A 152 1.45 9.74 -2.64
N GLU A 153 0.39 10.51 -2.37
CA GLU A 153 -0.07 11.61 -3.23
C GLU A 153 1.06 12.60 -3.54
N LYS A 154 1.77 13.03 -2.50
CA LYS A 154 2.91 13.95 -2.62
C LYS A 154 4.03 13.40 -3.51
N ASN A 155 4.24 12.09 -3.52
CA ASN A 155 5.36 11.45 -4.22
C ASN A 155 5.00 10.85 -5.59
N LEU A 156 3.71 10.82 -5.97
CA LEU A 156 3.26 10.34 -7.28
C LEU A 156 3.85 11.11 -8.47
N PRO A 157 3.97 12.45 -8.46
CA PRO A 157 4.56 13.19 -9.58
C PRO A 157 5.98 12.72 -9.91
N LYS A 158 6.80 12.45 -8.90
CA LYS A 158 8.18 11.94 -9.11
C LYS A 158 8.19 10.56 -9.77
N LEU A 159 7.20 9.70 -9.49
CA LEU A 159 7.07 8.42 -10.19
C LEU A 159 6.66 8.64 -11.64
N ALA A 160 5.79 9.62 -11.90
CA ALA A 160 5.37 9.99 -13.26
C ALA A 160 6.54 10.46 -14.11
N ASP A 161 7.44 11.27 -13.54
CA ASP A 161 8.65 11.71 -14.23
C ASP A 161 9.55 10.51 -14.60
N ILE A 162 9.82 9.60 -13.65
CA ILE A 162 10.61 8.37 -13.90
C ILE A 162 9.99 7.51 -15.02
N VAL A 163 8.66 7.39 -15.03
CA VAL A 163 7.94 6.62 -16.04
C VAL A 163 8.00 7.29 -17.41
N ALA A 164 7.81 8.62 -17.46
CA ALA A 164 7.84 9.39 -18.70
C ALA A 164 9.22 9.39 -19.36
N ASP A 165 10.29 9.49 -18.55
CA ASP A 165 11.67 9.42 -19.02
C ASP A 165 12.02 8.04 -19.59
N TYR A 166 11.42 6.98 -19.04
CA TYR A 166 11.65 5.62 -19.51
C TYR A 166 10.85 5.28 -20.77
N ALA A 167 9.57 5.63 -20.83
CA ALA A 167 8.69 5.26 -21.94
C ALA A 167 7.49 6.22 -22.10
N ALA A 168 7.41 6.86 -23.27
CA ALA A 168 6.33 7.80 -23.61
C ALA A 168 4.93 7.16 -23.63
N ASP A 169 4.83 5.83 -23.84
CA ASP A 169 3.56 5.11 -23.91
C ASP A 169 3.15 4.43 -22.59
N MET A 170 3.95 4.60 -21.53
CA MET A 170 3.69 4.00 -20.22
C MET A 170 2.84 4.92 -19.34
N GLN A 171 1.81 4.35 -18.73
CA GLN A 171 0.82 5.04 -17.90
C GLN A 171 0.89 4.55 -16.46
N ILE A 172 0.54 5.44 -15.53
CA ILE A 172 0.43 5.12 -14.10
C ILE A 172 -1.04 5.00 -13.73
N ASP A 173 -1.42 3.85 -13.16
CA ASP A 173 -2.70 3.67 -12.47
C ASP A 173 -2.45 3.53 -10.96
N ALA A 174 -2.76 4.60 -10.22
CA ALA A 174 -2.68 4.65 -8.76
C ALA A 174 -4.03 4.40 -8.06
N SER A 175 -5.10 4.04 -8.77
CA SER A 175 -6.46 3.93 -8.19
C SER A 175 -6.60 2.86 -7.08
N ARG A 176 -5.60 1.98 -6.96
CA ARG A 176 -5.59 0.85 -6.02
C ARG A 176 -4.60 1.01 -4.86
N ILE A 177 -3.79 2.07 -4.86
CA ILE A 177 -2.78 2.29 -3.81
C ILE A 177 -3.32 3.04 -2.60
N PHE A 178 -4.42 3.78 -2.72
CA PHE A 178 -4.92 4.58 -1.59
C PHE A 178 -5.74 3.73 -0.61
N ILE A 179 -5.55 4.02 0.69
CA ILE A 179 -6.30 3.41 1.79
C ILE A 179 -7.70 4.00 1.81
N ASP A 180 -7.83 5.31 1.69
CA ASP A 180 -9.11 5.95 1.45
C ASP A 180 -9.48 5.81 -0.01
N LYS A 181 -10.75 5.51 -0.23
CA LYS A 181 -11.34 5.61 -1.55
C LYS A 181 -12.58 6.46 -1.36
N ASP A 182 -12.71 7.49 -2.18
CA ASP A 182 -13.99 8.17 -2.38
C ASP A 182 -15.07 7.16 -2.80
#